data_AF-A0A2H6A976-F1
#
_entry.id   AF-A0A2H6A976-F1
#
_cell.length_a   1.000
_cell.length_b   1.000
_cell.length_c   1.000
_cell.angle_alpha   90.00
_cell.angle_beta   90.00
_cell.angle_gamma   90.00
#
_symmetry.space_group_name_H-M   'P 1'
#
loop_
_entity.id
_entity.type
_entity.pdbx_description
1 polymer ?
#
loop_
_entity_poly.entity_id
_entity_poly.type
_entity_poly.pdbx_seq_one_letter_code
_entity_poly.pdbx_strand_id
1 'polypeptide(L)'
;MALVIIDKFKDRVIKVVKKIPSGKFLTYKQVAKLAGKEKAFRVVGNLMMRNKDKNVLCHRVIKSDYTVGGYLGREDLDWLKAALLLKEGAIGVIPTDTIYGICTSAFNKKSVEKVYKLRKRNLKKPCIILISDIKELKLFGVKLKNWQKNILEKIWPAKISVILPCQSKKFSYLHRGTNTLAFRLPKDKFILKILKVSGPLIAPSANWEGYEPAKTIKEAKKYFNDKVFYLDRGKIASEASTLIDLTQKEIKIIRKGADYRKIKLLLRKTF
;
A
#
# COMPACT_ATOMS: atom_id res chain seq x y z
N MET A 1 20.13 -19.77 -36.59
CA MET A 1 20.07 -20.43 -35.25
C MET A 1 19.80 -19.47 -34.08
N ALA A 2 20.52 -18.35 -33.94
CA ALA A 2 20.34 -17.42 -32.80
C ALA A 2 18.93 -16.81 -32.70
N LEU A 3 18.32 -16.40 -33.83
CA LEU A 3 16.96 -15.83 -33.86
C LEU A 3 15.91 -16.84 -33.33
N VAL A 4 16.00 -18.10 -33.75
CA VAL A 4 15.10 -19.20 -33.34
C VAL A 4 15.22 -19.52 -31.83
N ILE A 5 16.43 -19.42 -31.27
CA ILE A 5 16.66 -19.63 -29.82
C ILE A 5 16.13 -18.47 -28.99
N ILE A 6 16.23 -17.23 -29.48
CA ILE A 6 15.68 -16.03 -28.83
C ILE A 6 14.16 -16.09 -28.77
N ASP A 7 13.52 -16.54 -29.86
CA ASP A 7 12.06 -16.65 -29.94
C ASP A 7 11.53 -17.70 -28.95
N LYS A 8 12.19 -18.88 -28.89
CA LYS A 8 11.85 -19.92 -27.90
C LYS A 8 12.04 -19.46 -26.44
N PHE A 9 13.01 -18.60 -26.15
CA PHE A 9 13.18 -18.07 -24.78
C PHE A 9 12.13 -17.02 -24.43
N LYS A 10 11.84 -16.10 -25.36
CA LYS A 10 10.77 -15.10 -25.23
C LYS A 10 9.43 -15.77 -24.94
N ASP A 11 9.09 -16.83 -25.67
CA ASP A 11 7.86 -17.59 -25.45
C ASP A 11 7.77 -18.20 -24.05
N ARG A 12 8.89 -18.77 -23.56
CA ARG A 12 8.96 -19.29 -22.19
C ARG A 12 8.79 -18.19 -21.16
N VAL A 13 9.41 -17.03 -21.35
CA VAL A 13 9.22 -15.85 -20.48
C VAL A 13 7.75 -15.43 -20.46
N ILE A 14 7.11 -15.29 -21.62
CA ILE A 14 5.70 -14.92 -21.73
C ILE A 14 4.82 -15.96 -21.01
N LYS A 15 5.06 -17.27 -21.22
CA LYS A 15 4.35 -18.36 -20.53
C LYS A 15 4.50 -18.28 -19.02
N VAL A 16 5.69 -17.97 -18.50
CA VAL A 16 5.92 -17.77 -17.07
C VAL A 16 5.12 -16.57 -16.56
N VAL A 17 5.20 -15.42 -17.24
CA VAL A 17 4.53 -14.18 -16.79
C VAL A 17 3.02 -14.31 -16.80
N LYS A 18 2.44 -14.93 -17.83
CA LYS A 18 0.98 -15.21 -17.91
C LYS A 18 0.49 -16.10 -16.76
N LYS A 19 1.37 -16.93 -16.16
CA LYS A 19 1.05 -17.81 -15.04
C LYS A 19 1.22 -17.17 -13.66
N ILE A 20 1.81 -15.97 -13.53
CA ILE A 20 1.97 -15.32 -12.23
C ILE A 20 0.57 -14.96 -11.70
N PRO A 21 0.12 -15.49 -10.54
CA PRO A 21 -1.23 -15.23 -10.05
C PRO A 21 -1.46 -13.77 -9.63
N SER A 22 -2.73 -13.36 -9.56
CA SER A 22 -3.12 -12.09 -8.96
C SER A 22 -2.63 -12.00 -7.50
N GLY A 23 -2.04 -10.86 -7.14
CA GLY A 23 -1.49 -10.60 -5.80
C GLY A 23 -0.14 -11.25 -5.56
N LYS A 24 0.48 -11.79 -6.62
CA LYS A 24 1.84 -12.31 -6.62
C LYS A 24 2.70 -11.54 -7.63
N PHE A 25 3.99 -11.55 -7.39
CA PHE A 25 4.98 -11.00 -8.29
C PHE A 25 6.20 -11.91 -8.32
N LEU A 26 7.00 -11.78 -9.37
CA LEU A 26 8.33 -12.38 -9.49
C LEU A 26 9.34 -11.30 -9.87
N THR A 27 10.60 -11.51 -9.54
CA THR A 27 11.68 -10.66 -10.06
C THR A 27 12.07 -11.06 -11.48
N TYR A 28 12.73 -10.15 -12.22
CA TYR A 28 13.34 -10.49 -13.50
C TYR A 28 14.25 -11.73 -13.42
N LYS A 29 15.01 -11.88 -12.33
CA LYS A 29 15.87 -13.04 -12.08
C LYS A 29 15.05 -14.33 -11.90
N GLN A 30 13.97 -14.29 -11.12
CA GLN A 30 13.09 -15.44 -10.92
C GLN A 30 12.39 -15.86 -12.22
N VAL A 31 11.89 -14.91 -13.01
CA VAL A 31 11.29 -15.19 -14.31
C VAL A 31 12.32 -15.81 -15.27
N ALA A 32 13.54 -15.27 -15.32
CA ALA A 32 14.61 -15.81 -16.16
C ALA A 32 14.98 -17.26 -15.78
N LYS A 33 15.05 -17.55 -14.47
CA LYS A 33 15.27 -18.89 -13.94
C LYS A 33 14.16 -19.86 -14.35
N LEU A 34 12.89 -19.48 -14.15
CA LEU A 34 11.74 -20.31 -14.54
C LEU A 34 11.63 -20.50 -16.06
N ALA A 35 12.13 -19.56 -16.86
CA ALA A 35 12.23 -19.68 -18.31
C ALA A 35 13.46 -20.46 -18.80
N GLY A 36 14.26 -21.01 -17.88
CA GLY A 36 15.40 -21.90 -18.16
C GLY A 36 16.72 -21.19 -18.45
N LYS A 37 16.85 -19.88 -18.18
CA LYS A 37 18.10 -19.12 -18.35
C LYS A 37 18.29 -18.08 -17.24
N GLU A 38 18.74 -18.51 -16.06
CA GLU A 38 18.87 -17.62 -14.88
C GLU A 38 19.70 -16.35 -15.12
N LYS A 39 20.78 -16.44 -15.91
CA LYS A 39 21.66 -15.30 -16.24
C LYS A 39 21.02 -14.28 -17.22
N ALA A 40 19.85 -14.58 -17.80
CA ALA A 40 19.19 -13.76 -18.82
C ALA A 40 18.17 -12.74 -18.27
N PHE A 41 18.28 -12.33 -17.00
CA PHE A 41 17.31 -11.41 -16.37
C PHE A 41 17.24 -10.02 -17.02
N ARG A 42 18.35 -9.52 -17.61
CA ARG A 42 18.35 -8.28 -18.40
C ARG A 42 17.46 -8.40 -19.64
N VAL A 43 17.48 -9.56 -20.30
CA VAL A 43 16.62 -9.86 -21.46
C VAL A 43 15.14 -9.86 -21.04
N VAL A 44 14.81 -10.45 -19.89
CA VAL A 44 13.45 -10.40 -19.35
C VAL A 44 13.00 -8.95 -19.10
N GLY A 45 13.86 -8.11 -18.52
CA GLY A 45 13.57 -6.68 -18.34
C GLY A 45 13.23 -5.97 -19.64
N ASN A 46 14.05 -6.17 -20.68
CA ASN A 46 13.82 -5.60 -22.01
C ASN A 46 12.51 -6.11 -22.66
N LEU A 47 12.18 -7.38 -22.49
CA LEU A 47 10.92 -7.95 -22.95
C LEU A 47 9.71 -7.32 -22.24
N MET A 48 9.77 -7.15 -20.91
CA MET A 48 8.70 -6.52 -20.14
C MET A 48 8.53 -5.04 -20.50
N MET A 49 9.63 -4.34 -20.78
CA MET A 49 9.63 -2.93 -21.18
C MET A 49 8.96 -2.72 -22.54
N ARG A 50 9.19 -3.63 -23.50
CA ARG A 50 8.65 -3.56 -24.87
C ARG A 50 7.30 -4.28 -25.04
N ASN A 51 6.78 -4.88 -23.96
CA ASN A 51 5.55 -5.66 -24.02
C ASN A 51 4.33 -4.77 -24.33
N LYS A 52 3.66 -5.07 -25.45
CA LYS A 52 2.38 -4.44 -25.85
C LYS A 52 1.17 -5.36 -25.63
N ASP A 53 1.39 -6.66 -25.34
CA ASP A 53 0.31 -7.62 -25.09
C ASP A 53 -0.28 -7.38 -23.69
N LYS A 54 -1.54 -6.92 -23.62
CA LYS A 54 -2.28 -6.69 -22.37
C LYS A 54 -2.52 -7.97 -21.57
N ASN A 55 -2.46 -9.14 -22.22
CA ASN A 55 -2.58 -10.43 -21.54
C ASN A 55 -1.28 -10.82 -20.81
N VAL A 56 -0.16 -10.16 -21.10
CA VAL A 56 1.10 -10.31 -20.37
C VAL A 56 1.16 -9.21 -19.32
N LEU A 57 0.75 -9.56 -18.09
CA LEU A 57 0.64 -8.64 -16.97
C LEU A 57 2.02 -8.25 -16.39
N CYS A 58 2.75 -7.43 -17.14
CA CYS A 58 4.14 -7.06 -16.83
C CYS A 58 4.31 -6.22 -15.55
N HIS A 59 3.22 -5.73 -14.94
CA HIS A 59 3.27 -5.13 -13.61
C HIS A 59 3.61 -6.16 -12.52
N ARG A 60 3.34 -7.46 -12.75
CA ARG A 60 3.68 -8.56 -11.83
C ARG A 60 5.17 -8.98 -11.87
N VAL A 61 5.99 -8.34 -12.70
CA VAL A 61 7.44 -8.61 -12.78
C VAL A 61 8.24 -7.41 -12.29
N ILE A 62 9.01 -7.52 -11.21
CA ILE A 62 9.73 -6.40 -10.58
C ILE A 62 11.26 -6.56 -10.67
N LYS A 63 12.02 -5.56 -10.22
CA LYS A 63 13.48 -5.61 -10.22
C LYS A 63 14.00 -6.72 -9.30
N SER A 64 15.21 -7.21 -9.57
CA SER A 64 15.85 -8.32 -8.83
C SER A 64 16.10 -8.03 -7.35
N ASP A 65 16.12 -6.75 -6.96
CA ASP A 65 16.28 -6.30 -5.58
C ASP A 65 14.93 -6.00 -4.89
N TYR A 66 13.82 -6.46 -5.48
CA TYR A 66 12.44 -6.28 -5.02
C TYR A 66 11.90 -4.84 -5.09
N THR A 67 12.64 -3.90 -5.69
CA THR A 67 12.08 -2.58 -5.98
C THR A 67 11.18 -2.60 -7.21
N VAL A 68 10.19 -1.72 -7.24
CA VAL A 68 9.37 -1.51 -8.43
C VAL A 68 10.18 -0.72 -9.46
N GLY A 69 10.25 -1.23 -10.69
CA GLY A 69 10.83 -0.52 -11.82
C GLY A 69 9.78 0.19 -12.66
N GLY A 70 10.22 0.81 -13.77
CA GLY A 70 9.32 1.42 -14.75
C GLY A 70 8.24 0.47 -15.29
N TYR A 71 7.27 1.06 -15.98
CA TYR A 71 6.10 0.38 -16.50
C TYR A 71 5.74 0.90 -17.89
N LEU A 72 5.30 0.01 -18.79
CA LEU A 72 4.92 0.33 -20.18
C LEU A 72 5.98 1.16 -20.93
N GLY A 73 7.26 0.79 -20.77
CA GLY A 73 8.36 1.49 -21.45
C GLY A 73 8.78 2.81 -20.81
N ARG A 74 8.16 3.21 -19.69
CA ARG A 74 8.45 4.48 -19.01
C ARG A 74 8.95 4.29 -17.59
N GLU A 75 10.03 4.98 -17.25
CA GLU A 75 10.65 4.88 -15.92
C GLU A 75 9.80 5.56 -14.84
N ASP A 76 9.09 6.63 -15.16
CA ASP A 76 8.29 7.44 -14.23
C ASP A 76 6.90 6.85 -13.89
N LEU A 77 6.60 5.65 -14.40
CA LEU A 77 5.33 4.93 -14.16
C LEU A 77 5.45 3.79 -13.14
N ASP A 78 6.54 3.74 -12.36
CA ASP A 78 6.72 2.79 -11.27
C ASP A 78 5.58 2.84 -10.23
N TRP A 79 5.02 4.02 -9.97
CA TRP A 79 3.87 4.21 -9.08
C TRP A 79 2.62 3.49 -9.57
N LEU A 80 2.38 3.47 -10.88
CA LEU A 80 1.22 2.81 -11.49
C LEU A 80 1.35 1.30 -11.35
N LYS A 81 2.56 0.78 -11.58
CA LYS A 81 2.89 -0.63 -11.35
C LYS A 81 2.71 -1.03 -9.90
N ALA A 82 3.18 -0.22 -8.95
CA ALA A 82 2.95 -0.42 -7.52
C ALA A 82 1.45 -0.43 -7.18
N ALA A 83 0.67 0.52 -7.74
CA ALA A 83 -0.77 0.59 -7.50
C ALA A 83 -1.52 -0.64 -8.02
N LEU A 84 -1.17 -1.14 -9.22
CA LEU A 84 -1.73 -2.37 -9.78
C LEU A 84 -1.39 -3.61 -8.93
N LEU A 85 -0.14 -3.73 -8.47
CA LEU A 85 0.27 -4.78 -7.54
C LEU A 85 -0.57 -4.77 -6.26
N LEU A 86 -0.77 -3.59 -5.66
CA LEU A 86 -1.59 -3.43 -4.43
C LEU A 86 -3.06 -3.76 -4.68
N LYS A 87 -3.61 -3.33 -5.83
CA LYS A 87 -4.99 -3.63 -6.26
C LYS A 87 -5.24 -5.14 -6.28
N GLU A 88 -4.27 -5.88 -6.79
CA GLU A 88 -4.32 -7.34 -6.88
C GLU A 88 -4.06 -8.03 -5.54
N GLY A 89 -3.73 -7.28 -4.48
CA GLY A 89 -3.48 -7.82 -3.15
C GLY A 89 -2.03 -8.24 -2.91
N ALA A 90 -1.08 -7.82 -3.74
CA ALA A 90 0.33 -7.89 -3.36
C ALA A 90 0.59 -6.99 -2.15
N ILE A 91 1.67 -7.28 -1.43
CA ILE A 91 2.08 -6.50 -0.26
C ILE A 91 3.33 -5.73 -0.63
N GLY A 92 3.32 -4.43 -0.36
CA GLY A 92 4.45 -3.55 -0.67
C GLY A 92 4.74 -2.57 0.44
N VAL A 93 6.00 -2.17 0.57
CA VAL A 93 6.39 -1.02 1.36
C VAL A 93 6.29 0.22 0.49
N ILE A 94 5.38 1.11 0.87
CA ILE A 94 4.99 2.30 0.10
C ILE A 94 5.32 3.54 0.93
N PRO A 95 5.97 4.56 0.34
CA PRO A 95 6.12 5.85 1.00
C PRO A 95 4.72 6.42 1.23
N THR A 96 4.45 7.01 2.39
CA THR A 96 3.19 7.75 2.60
C THR A 96 3.49 9.22 2.87
N ASP A 97 2.46 10.03 3.05
CA ASP A 97 2.57 11.43 3.45
C ASP A 97 3.13 11.62 4.88
N THR A 98 3.42 10.55 5.63
CA THR A 98 3.97 10.59 7.00
C THR A 98 5.20 9.70 7.18
N ILE A 99 5.06 8.39 7.03
CA ILE A 99 6.14 7.40 7.20
C ILE A 99 5.97 6.30 6.16
N TYR A 100 6.97 5.44 5.95
CA TYR A 100 6.74 4.25 5.12
C TYR A 100 5.69 3.34 5.76
N GLY A 101 4.75 2.87 4.95
CA GLY A 101 3.73 1.91 5.33
C GLY A 101 3.95 0.57 4.64
N ILE A 102 3.67 -0.53 5.33
CA ILE A 102 3.52 -1.84 4.68
C ILE A 102 2.05 -1.99 4.28
N CYS A 103 1.80 -1.92 2.98
CA CYS A 103 0.48 -1.71 2.40
C CYS A 103 0.00 -2.91 1.60
N THR A 104 -1.31 -3.11 1.59
CA THR A 104 -2.03 -4.00 0.66
C THR A 104 -3.50 -3.57 0.60
N SER A 105 -4.26 -4.05 -0.39
CA SER A 105 -5.69 -3.76 -0.50
C SER A 105 -6.44 -4.06 0.80
N ALA A 106 -7.18 -3.07 1.30
CA ALA A 106 -8.01 -3.23 2.49
C ALA A 106 -9.13 -4.27 2.29
N PHE A 107 -9.54 -4.52 1.04
CA PHE A 107 -10.58 -5.49 0.71
C PHE A 107 -10.06 -6.92 0.52
N ASN A 108 -8.75 -7.13 0.52
CA ASN A 108 -8.17 -8.46 0.41
C ASN A 108 -7.86 -9.04 1.80
N LYS A 109 -8.84 -9.72 2.40
CA LYS A 109 -8.70 -10.37 3.72
C LYS A 109 -7.45 -11.24 3.82
N LYS A 110 -7.16 -12.06 2.81
CA LYS A 110 -5.98 -12.95 2.81
C LYS A 110 -4.67 -12.16 2.90
N SER A 111 -4.56 -11.03 2.19
CA SER A 111 -3.38 -10.18 2.23
C SER A 111 -3.29 -9.35 3.51
N VAL A 112 -4.41 -8.89 4.05
CA VAL A 112 -4.45 -8.24 5.37
C VAL A 112 -3.90 -9.19 6.45
N GLU A 113 -4.38 -10.43 6.51
CA GLU A 113 -3.86 -11.41 7.49
C GLU A 113 -2.36 -11.69 7.31
N LYS A 114 -1.86 -11.72 6.05
CA LYS A 114 -0.42 -11.83 5.79
C LYS A 114 0.35 -10.62 6.31
N VAL A 115 -0.15 -9.39 6.18
CA VAL A 115 0.49 -8.21 6.77
C VAL A 115 0.58 -8.32 8.28
N TYR A 116 -0.47 -8.81 8.96
CA TYR A 116 -0.42 -9.05 10.41
C TYR A 116 0.69 -10.07 10.77
N LYS A 117 0.76 -11.19 10.05
CA LYS A 117 1.82 -12.20 10.24
C LYS A 117 3.22 -11.64 9.99
N LEU A 118 3.42 -10.93 8.88
CA LEU A 118 4.72 -10.34 8.51
C LEU A 118 5.21 -9.31 9.54
N ARG A 119 4.30 -8.49 10.06
CA ARG A 119 4.64 -7.49 11.08
C ARG A 119 4.71 -8.05 12.50
N LYS A 120 4.30 -9.30 12.73
CA LYS A 120 4.01 -9.83 14.07
C LYS A 120 3.08 -8.89 14.86
N ARG A 121 2.06 -8.36 14.17
CA ARG A 121 1.17 -7.33 14.72
C ARG A 121 0.20 -7.92 15.74
N ASN A 122 -0.05 -7.17 16.82
CA ASN A 122 -1.12 -7.48 17.77
C ASN A 122 -2.47 -7.66 17.04
N LEU A 123 -3.04 -8.86 17.19
CA LEU A 123 -4.26 -9.30 16.52
C LEU A 123 -5.51 -8.53 16.94
N LYS A 124 -5.48 -7.74 18.02
CA LYS A 124 -6.60 -6.90 18.47
C LYS A 124 -6.49 -5.45 18.01
N LYS A 125 -5.43 -5.08 17.27
CA LYS A 125 -5.11 -3.69 16.91
C LYS A 125 -5.40 -3.39 15.43
N PRO A 126 -6.53 -2.74 15.08
CA PRO A 126 -6.86 -2.37 13.70
C PRO A 126 -5.76 -1.59 13.00
N CYS A 127 -5.66 -1.72 11.67
CA CYS A 127 -4.77 -0.90 10.84
C CYS A 127 -5.47 0.40 10.44
N ILE A 128 -4.68 1.45 10.18
CA ILE A 128 -5.17 2.64 9.48
C ILE A 128 -5.42 2.27 8.01
N ILE A 129 -6.52 2.74 7.45
CA ILE A 129 -6.89 2.60 6.05
C ILE A 129 -6.71 3.96 5.35
N LEU A 130 -5.92 3.98 4.29
CA LEU A 130 -5.78 5.14 3.43
C LEU A 130 -6.89 5.11 2.37
N ILE A 131 -7.55 6.25 2.18
CA ILE A 131 -8.62 6.45 1.19
C ILE A 131 -8.27 7.62 0.26
N SER A 132 -8.76 7.58 -0.98
CA SER A 132 -8.50 8.64 -1.98
C SER A 132 -9.54 9.75 -2.00
N ASP A 133 -10.73 9.46 -1.47
CA ASP A 133 -11.88 10.35 -1.40
C ASP A 133 -12.70 10.00 -0.14
N ILE A 134 -13.22 11.01 0.55
CA ILE A 134 -14.08 10.82 1.73
C ILE A 134 -15.32 9.94 1.43
N LYS A 135 -15.81 9.96 0.19
CA LYS A 135 -16.92 9.12 -0.27
C LYS A 135 -16.60 7.62 -0.18
N GLU A 136 -15.33 7.22 -0.16
CA GLU A 136 -14.94 5.81 -0.01
C GLU A 136 -15.27 5.23 1.37
N LEU A 137 -15.53 6.07 2.39
CA LEU A 137 -16.00 5.62 3.70
C LEU A 137 -17.27 4.75 3.60
N LYS A 138 -18.15 5.05 2.63
CA LYS A 138 -19.37 4.26 2.38
C LYS A 138 -19.07 2.82 1.97
N LEU A 139 -17.91 2.55 1.35
CA LEU A 139 -17.49 1.19 0.97
C LEU A 139 -17.26 0.31 2.21
N PHE A 140 -16.98 0.93 3.36
CA PHE A 140 -16.81 0.29 4.65
C PHE A 140 -18.10 0.27 5.50
N GLY A 141 -19.23 0.70 4.94
CA GLY A 141 -20.49 0.86 5.66
C GLY A 141 -20.47 1.98 6.70
N VAL A 142 -19.49 2.89 6.64
CA VAL A 142 -19.41 4.04 7.53
C VAL A 142 -20.40 5.10 7.07
N LYS A 143 -21.37 5.41 7.93
CA LYS A 143 -22.34 6.50 7.75
C LYS A 143 -21.96 7.64 8.67
N LEU A 144 -21.56 8.77 8.10
CA LEU A 144 -21.17 9.96 8.87
C LEU A 144 -22.40 10.69 9.40
N LYS A 145 -22.35 11.06 10.68
CA LYS A 145 -23.24 12.06 11.28
C LYS A 145 -22.81 13.45 10.82
N ASN A 146 -23.73 14.43 10.79
CA ASN A 146 -23.45 15.79 10.34
C ASN A 146 -22.26 16.43 11.08
N TRP A 147 -22.17 16.25 12.40
CA TRP A 147 -21.05 16.78 13.18
C TRP A 147 -19.71 16.13 12.82
N GLN A 148 -19.68 14.84 12.46
CA GLN A 148 -18.47 14.17 11.97
C GLN A 148 -18.06 14.75 10.63
N LYS A 149 -19.01 14.95 9.70
CA LYS A 149 -18.76 15.57 8.40
C LYS A 149 -18.14 16.96 8.56
N ASN A 150 -18.72 17.81 9.41
CA ASN A 150 -18.23 19.16 9.69
C ASN A 150 -16.79 19.17 10.25
N ILE A 151 -16.42 18.19 11.07
CA ILE A 151 -15.04 18.05 11.56
C ILE A 151 -14.12 17.60 10.42
N LEU A 152 -14.52 16.55 9.69
CA LEU A 152 -13.73 15.97 8.61
C LEU A 152 -13.42 16.99 7.51
N GLU A 153 -14.36 17.84 7.12
CA GLU A 153 -14.16 18.92 6.15
C GLU A 153 -13.10 19.94 6.59
N LYS A 154 -12.97 20.18 7.90
CA LYS A 154 -11.95 21.09 8.44
C LYS A 154 -10.58 20.42 8.51
N ILE A 155 -10.52 19.13 8.83
CA ILE A 155 -9.25 18.45 9.13
C ILE A 155 -8.66 17.70 7.94
N TRP A 156 -9.45 17.16 7.02
CA TRP A 156 -8.98 16.44 5.84
C TRP A 156 -9.05 17.28 4.56
N PRO A 157 -8.18 17.02 3.57
CA PRO A 157 -7.06 16.08 3.59
C PRO A 157 -5.87 16.58 4.45
N ALA A 158 -5.25 15.69 5.23
CA ALA A 158 -4.12 16.01 6.12
C ALA A 158 -3.42 14.75 6.66
N LYS A 159 -2.32 14.95 7.38
CA LYS A 159 -1.60 13.89 8.12
C LYS A 159 -2.32 13.54 9.44
N ILE A 160 -3.65 13.44 9.39
CA ILE A 160 -4.52 13.14 10.53
C ILE A 160 -5.33 11.89 10.20
N SER A 161 -5.34 10.93 11.12
CA SER A 161 -6.13 9.71 11.04
C SER A 161 -7.32 9.81 12.01
N VAL A 162 -8.45 9.24 11.62
CA VAL A 162 -9.72 9.36 12.36
C VAL A 162 -10.32 7.97 12.56
N ILE A 163 -10.62 7.62 13.82
CA ILE A 163 -11.39 6.42 14.16
C ILE A 163 -12.88 6.74 14.01
N LEU A 164 -13.56 5.93 13.22
CA LEU A 164 -14.99 6.04 12.96
C LEU A 164 -15.70 4.70 13.28
N PRO A 165 -16.98 4.72 13.70
CA PRO A 165 -17.75 3.50 13.89
C PRO A 165 -17.86 2.67 12.60
N CYS A 166 -17.63 1.36 12.70
CA CYS A 166 -17.81 0.38 11.64
C CYS A 166 -18.20 -0.97 12.27
N GLN A 167 -19.52 -1.21 12.36
CA GLN A 167 -20.08 -2.40 13.00
C GLN A 167 -20.33 -3.56 12.03
N SER A 168 -19.99 -3.39 10.74
CA SER A 168 -20.25 -4.42 9.74
C SER A 168 -19.37 -5.66 9.96
N LYS A 169 -20.00 -6.81 10.25
CA LYS A 169 -19.31 -8.11 10.41
C LYS A 169 -18.45 -8.48 9.20
N LYS A 170 -18.78 -7.97 8.00
CA LYS A 170 -17.99 -8.09 6.77
C LYS A 170 -16.54 -7.62 6.95
N PHE A 171 -16.32 -6.60 7.77
CA PHE A 171 -15.02 -5.98 8.01
C PHE A 171 -14.40 -6.39 9.35
N SER A 172 -14.84 -7.50 9.96
CA SER A 172 -14.27 -8.05 11.20
C SER A 172 -12.77 -8.28 11.16
N TYR A 173 -12.23 -8.67 10.00
CA TYR A 173 -10.79 -8.83 9.80
C TYR A 173 -10.03 -7.49 9.76
N LEU A 174 -10.71 -6.36 9.54
CA LEU A 174 -10.14 -5.01 9.60
C LEU A 174 -10.32 -4.38 10.97
N HIS A 175 -11.55 -4.41 11.52
CA HIS A 175 -11.87 -3.78 12.81
C HIS A 175 -11.49 -4.66 14.01
N ARG A 176 -11.14 -5.93 13.81
CA ARG A 176 -10.56 -6.82 14.83
C ARG A 176 -11.36 -6.85 16.15
N GLY A 177 -12.68 -6.82 16.05
CA GLY A 177 -13.60 -6.80 17.19
C GLY A 177 -13.83 -5.44 17.86
N THR A 178 -13.13 -4.37 17.47
CA THR A 178 -13.33 -3.03 18.07
C THR A 178 -14.59 -2.32 17.56
N ASN A 179 -15.24 -2.84 16.51
CA ASN A 179 -16.36 -2.22 15.80
C ASN A 179 -16.07 -0.80 15.31
N THR A 180 -14.79 -0.49 15.08
CA THR A 180 -14.31 0.81 14.61
C THR A 180 -13.17 0.62 13.61
N LEU A 181 -13.02 1.59 12.70
CA LEU A 181 -11.92 1.62 11.74
C LEU A 181 -11.27 2.99 11.74
N ALA A 182 -9.94 3.01 11.63
CA ALA A 182 -9.17 4.23 11.47
C ALA A 182 -8.96 4.52 9.98
N PHE A 183 -9.28 5.73 9.55
CA PHE A 183 -9.10 6.18 8.17
C PHE A 183 -8.15 7.37 8.09
N ARG A 184 -7.52 7.59 6.94
CA ARG A 184 -6.79 8.82 6.60
C ARG A 184 -7.01 9.17 5.15
N LEU A 185 -7.37 10.41 4.90
CA LEU A 185 -7.37 11.02 3.56
C LEU A 185 -6.09 11.87 3.41
N PRO A 186 -5.02 11.33 2.80
CA PRO A 186 -3.74 12.04 2.67
C PRO A 186 -3.87 13.22 1.71
N LYS A 187 -3.09 14.28 1.94
CA LYS A 187 -3.02 15.45 1.04
C LYS A 187 -2.04 15.25 -0.12
N ASP A 188 -1.11 14.32 0.03
CA ASP A 188 -0.05 14.07 -0.93
C ASP A 188 -0.60 13.55 -2.28
N LYS A 189 -0.35 14.31 -3.35
CA LYS A 189 -0.85 14.01 -4.70
C LYS A 189 -0.31 12.69 -5.25
N PHE A 190 0.92 12.33 -4.92
CA PHE A 190 1.54 11.07 -5.35
C PHE A 190 0.83 9.88 -4.70
N ILE A 191 0.54 9.96 -3.40
CA ILE A 191 -0.22 8.91 -2.69
C ILE A 191 -1.66 8.81 -3.21
N LEU A 192 -2.31 9.95 -3.47
CA LEU A 192 -3.66 9.96 -4.04
C LEU A 192 -3.71 9.30 -5.43
N LYS A 193 -2.68 9.46 -6.27
CA LYS A 193 -2.60 8.74 -7.57
C LYS A 193 -2.57 7.22 -7.37
N ILE A 194 -1.80 6.73 -6.40
CA ILE A 194 -1.75 5.29 -6.07
C ILE A 194 -3.10 4.81 -5.56
N LEU A 195 -3.73 5.52 -4.64
CA LEU A 195 -5.02 5.12 -4.05
C LEU A 195 -6.16 5.11 -5.07
N LYS A 196 -6.19 6.06 -6.02
CA LYS A 196 -7.19 6.08 -7.11
C LYS A 196 -7.16 4.82 -7.97
N VAL A 197 -5.98 4.23 -8.17
CA VAL A 197 -5.82 2.99 -8.96
C VAL A 197 -5.98 1.74 -8.11
N SER A 198 -5.37 1.73 -6.92
CA SER A 198 -5.33 0.56 -6.04
C SER A 198 -6.58 0.36 -5.19
N GLY A 199 -7.37 1.42 -5.00
CA GLY A 199 -8.42 1.49 -4.00
C GLY A 199 -7.87 1.70 -2.58
N PRO A 200 -8.73 1.61 -1.56
CA PRO A 200 -8.32 1.74 -0.17
C PRO A 200 -7.26 0.72 0.25
N LEU A 201 -6.25 1.17 0.98
CA LEU A 201 -5.13 0.34 1.44
C LEU A 201 -5.05 0.34 2.97
N ILE A 202 -4.81 -0.81 3.59
CA ILE A 202 -4.26 -0.79 4.95
C ILE A 202 -2.83 -0.23 4.89
N ALA A 203 -2.43 0.58 5.85
CA ALA A 203 -1.10 1.18 5.89
C ALA A 203 -0.56 1.35 7.33
N PRO A 204 -0.35 0.26 8.08
CA PRO A 204 0.47 0.33 9.29
C PRO A 204 1.92 0.68 8.93
N SER A 205 2.67 1.20 9.90
CA SER A 205 4.08 1.55 9.72
C SER A 205 4.94 0.34 9.30
N ALA A 206 5.93 0.59 8.44
CA ALA A 206 6.83 -0.42 7.89
C ALA A 206 7.90 -0.84 8.92
N ASN A 207 7.48 -1.67 9.87
CA ASN A 207 8.31 -2.28 10.92
C ASN A 207 7.61 -3.51 11.51
N TRP A 208 8.38 -4.34 12.22
CA TRP A 208 7.80 -5.29 13.16
C TRP A 208 7.17 -4.56 14.34
N GLU A 209 6.09 -5.08 14.90
CA GLU A 209 5.39 -4.45 16.04
C GLU A 209 6.37 -4.25 17.21
N GLY A 210 6.36 -3.04 17.80
CA GLY A 210 7.28 -2.64 18.87
C GLY A 210 8.61 -2.03 18.42
N TYR A 211 8.98 -2.15 17.14
CA TYR A 211 10.23 -1.60 16.60
C TYR A 211 10.02 -0.22 15.95
N GLU A 212 11.12 0.49 15.71
CA GLU A 212 11.12 1.77 15.01
C GLU A 212 10.64 1.64 13.55
N PRO A 213 9.70 2.49 13.09
CA PRO A 213 9.30 2.59 11.70
C PRO A 213 10.49 2.86 10.76
N ALA A 214 10.57 2.12 9.65
CA ALA A 214 11.56 2.39 8.62
C ALA A 214 11.36 3.79 8.00
N LYS A 215 12.45 4.54 7.88
CA LYS A 215 12.51 5.85 7.20
C LYS A 215 12.96 5.72 5.75
N THR A 216 13.52 4.58 5.36
CA THR A 216 14.00 4.26 4.00
C THR A 216 13.60 2.84 3.60
N ILE A 217 13.59 2.53 2.30
CA ILE A 217 13.38 1.14 1.87
C ILE A 217 14.52 0.21 2.29
N LYS A 218 15.74 0.73 2.48
CA LYS A 218 16.89 -0.05 2.95
C LYS A 218 16.66 -0.56 4.37
N GLU A 219 16.11 0.28 5.24
CA GLU A 219 15.67 -0.13 6.58
C GLU A 219 14.50 -1.10 6.51
N ALA A 220 13.50 -0.83 5.67
CA ALA A 220 12.33 -1.70 5.53
C ALA A 220 12.70 -3.11 5.03
N LYS A 221 13.72 -3.22 4.15
CA LYS A 221 14.27 -4.51 3.68
C LYS A 221 14.81 -5.37 4.83
N LYS A 222 15.32 -4.77 5.92
CA LYS A 222 15.74 -5.52 7.11
C LYS A 222 14.56 -6.21 7.81
N TYR A 223 13.36 -5.64 7.74
CA TYR A 223 12.16 -6.23 8.35
C TYR A 223 11.47 -7.25 7.45
N PHE A 224 11.39 -6.99 6.15
CA PHE A 224 10.49 -7.76 5.26
C PHE A 224 11.19 -8.48 4.11
N ASN A 225 12.46 -8.19 3.85
CA ASN A 225 13.30 -8.81 2.82
C ASN A 225 12.57 -9.01 1.48
N ASP A 226 12.49 -10.23 0.98
CA ASP A 226 11.89 -10.64 -0.30
C ASP A 226 10.38 -10.92 -0.23
N LYS A 227 9.76 -10.76 0.94
CA LYS A 227 8.35 -11.11 1.18
C LYS A 227 7.38 -10.05 0.63
N VAL A 228 7.89 -8.86 0.32
CA VAL A 228 7.14 -7.68 -0.14
C VAL A 228 7.93 -6.97 -1.23
N PHE A 229 7.26 -6.15 -2.04
CA PHE A 229 7.94 -5.25 -2.97
C PHE A 229 8.18 -3.88 -2.33
N TYR A 230 9.05 -3.04 -2.92
CA TYR A 230 9.39 -1.72 -2.37
C TYR A 230 9.25 -0.64 -3.44
N LEU A 231 8.56 0.45 -3.08
CA LEU A 231 8.52 1.67 -3.88
C LEU A 231 9.46 2.69 -3.22
N ASP A 232 10.57 3.04 -3.88
CA ASP A 232 11.58 3.93 -3.29
C ASP A 232 11.30 5.39 -3.60
N ARG A 233 11.24 6.23 -2.56
CA ARG A 233 11.21 7.70 -2.68
C ARG A 233 12.20 8.36 -1.72
N GLY A 234 13.28 7.66 -1.37
CA GLY A 234 14.30 8.14 -0.46
C GLY A 234 13.85 8.13 1.00
N LYS A 235 14.45 9.01 1.81
CA LYS A 235 14.21 9.11 3.25
C LYS A 235 12.95 9.93 3.54
N ILE A 236 12.07 9.41 4.38
CA ILE A 236 10.95 10.16 4.94
C ILE A 236 11.26 10.55 6.39
N ALA A 237 11.35 11.86 6.64
CA ALA A 237 11.58 12.45 7.95
C ALA A 237 10.31 13.15 8.45
N SER A 238 9.28 12.38 8.77
CA SER A 238 8.05 12.89 9.36
C SER A 238 7.58 11.92 10.44
N GLU A 239 6.85 12.46 11.42
CA GLU A 239 6.19 11.65 12.44
C GLU A 239 5.00 10.89 11.84
N ALA A 240 4.54 9.87 12.55
CA ALA A 240 3.26 9.24 12.27
C ALA A 240 2.11 10.26 12.36
N SER A 241 0.99 9.99 11.68
CA SER A 241 -0.18 10.86 11.75
C SER A 241 -0.70 11.02 13.18
N THR A 242 -1.24 12.21 13.50
CA THR A 242 -2.12 12.36 14.66
C THR A 242 -3.31 11.42 14.50
N LEU A 243 -3.70 10.70 15.55
CA LEU A 243 -4.87 9.82 15.55
C LEU A 243 -5.90 10.37 16.53
N ILE A 244 -7.09 10.66 16.03
CA ILE A 244 -8.24 11.07 16.85
C ILE A 244 -9.37 10.06 16.75
N ASP A 245 -10.20 10.01 17.78
CA ASP A 245 -11.42 9.22 17.84
C ASP A 245 -12.64 10.13 17.71
N LEU A 246 -13.50 9.84 16.72
CA LEU A 246 -14.77 10.51 16.46
C LEU A 246 -15.95 9.53 16.57
N THR A 247 -15.86 8.51 17.42
CA THR A 247 -16.99 7.61 17.73
C THR A 247 -18.04 8.29 18.59
N GLN A 248 -17.63 9.26 19.42
CA GLN A 248 -18.47 10.12 20.26
C GLN A 248 -18.27 11.59 19.86
N LYS A 249 -19.20 12.48 20.26
CA LYS A 249 -19.14 13.93 19.92
C LYS A 249 -17.86 14.60 20.41
N GLU A 250 -17.35 14.16 21.55
CA GLU A 250 -16.08 14.62 22.10
C GLU A 250 -14.91 14.07 21.26
N ILE A 251 -14.06 14.97 20.74
CA ILE A 251 -12.86 14.56 19.99
C ILE A 251 -11.79 14.07 20.97
N LYS A 252 -11.52 12.77 20.99
CA LYS A 252 -10.46 12.19 21.82
C LYS A 252 -9.17 12.02 21.03
N ILE A 253 -8.04 12.52 21.55
CA ILE A 253 -6.73 12.35 20.93
C ILE A 253 -6.12 11.03 21.40
N ILE A 254 -6.00 10.05 20.50
CA ILE A 254 -5.44 8.72 20.78
C ILE A 254 -3.92 8.71 20.60
N ARG A 255 -3.40 9.51 19.66
CA ARG A 255 -1.97 9.68 19.43
C ARG A 255 -1.66 11.08 18.91
N LYS A 256 -0.68 11.76 19.54
CA LYS A 256 -0.09 12.99 19.01
C LYS A 256 0.95 12.65 17.94
N GLY A 257 0.95 13.39 16.84
CA GLY A 257 1.93 13.23 15.77
C GLY A 257 1.85 14.38 14.77
N ALA A 258 2.10 14.08 13.50
CA ALA A 258 2.00 15.06 12.43
C ALA A 258 0.62 15.75 12.41
N ASP A 259 0.60 17.05 12.12
CA ASP A 259 -0.58 17.94 12.12
C ASP A 259 -1.35 18.04 13.45
N TYR A 260 -0.77 17.62 14.59
CA TYR A 260 -1.42 17.70 15.90
C TYR A 260 -1.90 19.12 16.25
N ARG A 261 -1.13 20.16 15.88
CA ARG A 261 -1.48 21.57 16.11
C ARG A 261 -2.83 21.93 15.48
N LYS A 262 -3.19 21.33 14.33
CA LYS A 262 -4.48 21.56 13.66
C LYS A 262 -5.65 21.08 14.51
N ILE A 263 -5.51 19.93 15.18
CA ILE A 263 -6.51 19.41 16.12
C ILE A 263 -6.59 20.28 17.37
N LYS A 264 -5.45 20.72 17.92
CA LYS A 264 -5.42 21.61 19.09
C LYS A 264 -6.17 22.93 18.84
N LEU A 265 -6.01 23.53 17.65
CA LEU A 265 -6.73 24.75 17.27
C LEU A 265 -8.23 24.52 17.08
N LEU A 266 -8.63 23.37 16.52
CA LEU A 266 -10.03 23.02 16.37
C LEU A 266 -10.74 22.89 17.73
N LEU A 267 -10.09 22.22 18.69
CA LEU A 267 -10.60 22.07 20.06
C LEU A 267 -10.78 23.42 20.77
N ARG A 268 -9.86 24.37 20.59
CA ARG A 268 -9.93 25.72 21.18
C ARG A 268 -11.05 26.60 20.62
N LYS A 269 -11.59 26.31 19.44
CA LYS A 269 -12.67 27.08 18.80
C LYS A 269 -14.07 26.53 19.10
N THR A 270 -14.15 25.45 19.87
CA THR A 270 -15.41 24.74 20.18
C THR A 270 -15.85 24.98 21.64
N PHE A 271 -15.01 25.65 22.41
CA PHE A 271 -15.27 26.22 23.74
C PHE A 271 -15.03 27.73 23.66
#